data_AF-A0A523WH95-F1
#
_entry.id   AF-A0A523WH95-F1
#
_cell.length_a   1.000
_cell.length_b   1.000
_cell.length_c   1.000
_cell.angle_alpha   90.00
_cell.angle_beta   90.00
_cell.angle_gamma   90.00
#
_symmetry.space_group_name_H-M   'P 1'
#
loop_
_entity.id
_entity.type
_entity.pdbx_description
1 polymer ?
#
loop_
_entity_poly.entity_id
_entity_poly.type
_entity_poly.pdbx_seq_one_letter_code
_entity_poly.pdbx_strand_id
1 'polypeptide(L)'
;MNRKVTVAVDAMGGDYAPASIVQGAYLAAEELGDKVALVLVGNRDKITDCIQTSRLESPPFEIEHAPEEVLMEEKPTEALRRKKSSSIAVASRLHKCGDADAILSAGNTGAVVASALLTLGRLE
;
A
#
# COMPACT_ATOMS: atom_id res chain seq x y z
N MET A 1 10.03 -11.33 23.15
CA MET A 1 9.73 -9.96 22.66
C MET A 1 8.92 -10.12 21.39
N ASN A 2 7.63 -9.77 21.39
CA ASN A 2 6.85 -9.79 20.14
C ASN A 2 7.19 -8.53 19.36
N ARG A 3 7.92 -8.69 18.26
CA ARG A 3 8.19 -7.61 17.30
C ARG A 3 6.86 -7.22 16.63
N LYS A 4 6.58 -5.91 16.57
CA LYS A 4 5.46 -5.34 15.81
C LYS A 4 5.67 -5.63 14.31
N VAL A 5 4.65 -6.19 13.64
CA VAL A 5 4.71 -6.50 12.20
C VAL A 5 4.32 -5.25 11.43
N THR A 6 5.14 -4.82 10.47
CA THR A 6 4.85 -3.64 9.64
C THR A 6 4.30 -4.07 8.28
N VAL A 7 3.14 -3.55 7.87
CA VAL A 7 2.51 -3.87 6.59
C VAL A 7 2.40 -2.61 5.73
N ALA A 8 3.02 -2.65 4.56
CA ALA A 8 2.83 -1.62 3.54
C ALA A 8 1.58 -1.92 2.73
N VAL A 9 0.61 -1.02 2.77
CA VAL A 9 -0.69 -1.17 2.12
C VAL A 9 -0.76 -0.22 0.93
N ASP A 10 -0.89 -0.76 -0.27
CA ASP A 10 -1.17 0.02 -1.49
C ASP A 10 -2.55 0.67 -1.36
N ALA A 11 -2.55 1.97 -1.06
CA ALA A 11 -3.76 2.75 -0.83
C ALA A 11 -4.47 3.14 -2.13
N MET A 12 -3.83 2.97 -3.29
CA MET A 12 -4.41 3.35 -4.59
C MET A 12 -4.99 2.18 -5.36
N GLY A 13 -4.75 0.95 -4.92
CA GLY A 13 -5.24 -0.26 -5.56
C GLY A 13 -6.70 -0.56 -5.21
N GLY A 14 -7.55 -0.67 -6.22
CA GLY A 14 -8.93 -1.18 -6.13
C GLY A 14 -9.99 -0.18 -6.61
N ASP A 15 -11.19 -0.69 -6.90
CA ASP A 15 -12.26 0.09 -7.55
C ASP A 15 -12.75 1.30 -6.74
N TYR A 16 -12.64 1.23 -5.40
CA TYR A 16 -13.07 2.27 -4.46
C TYR A 16 -11.89 2.92 -3.72
N ALA A 17 -10.68 2.78 -4.26
CA ALA A 17 -9.49 3.38 -3.70
C ALA A 17 -9.48 4.92 -3.88
N PRO A 18 -8.91 5.69 -2.94
CA PRO A 18 -8.29 5.23 -1.70
C PRO A 18 -9.28 4.98 -0.55
N ALA A 19 -10.56 5.31 -0.72
CA ALA A 19 -11.53 5.37 0.37
C ALA A 19 -11.70 4.07 1.14
N SER A 20 -11.97 2.97 0.43
CA SER A 20 -12.17 1.66 1.06
C SER A 20 -10.91 1.16 1.77
N ILE A 21 -9.73 1.42 1.20
CA ILE A 21 -8.45 0.98 1.75
C ILE A 21 -8.10 1.77 3.01
N VAL A 22 -8.27 3.09 2.99
CA VAL A 22 -8.03 3.96 4.15
C VAL A 22 -8.96 3.59 5.31
N GLN A 23 -10.25 3.36 5.04
CA GLN A 23 -11.20 2.94 6.07
C GLN A 23 -10.86 1.55 6.63
N GLY A 24 -10.55 0.59 5.76
CA GLY A 24 -10.15 -0.75 6.19
C GLY A 24 -8.87 -0.74 7.03
N ALA A 25 -7.88 0.07 6.65
CA ALA A 25 -6.64 0.24 7.41
C ALA A 25 -6.89 0.88 8.79
N TYR A 26 -7.79 1.85 8.87
CA TYR A 26 -8.18 2.46 10.14
C TYR A 26 -8.81 1.43 11.09
N LEU A 27 -9.80 0.67 10.61
CA LEU A 27 -10.45 -0.41 11.39
C LEU A 27 -9.44 -1.47 11.82
N ALA A 28 -8.55 -1.89 10.92
CA ALA A 28 -7.52 -2.88 11.23
C ALA A 28 -6.55 -2.38 12.30
N ALA A 29 -6.19 -1.09 12.27
CA ALA A 29 -5.31 -0.53 13.28
C ALA A 29 -5.98 -0.41 14.66
N GLU A 30 -7.28 -0.07 14.70
CA GLU A 30 -8.07 -0.10 15.95
C GLU A 30 -8.18 -1.52 16.52
N GLU A 31 -8.43 -2.52 15.68
CA GLU A 31 -8.62 -3.91 16.12
C GLU A 31 -7.30 -4.60 16.54
N LEU A 32 -6.22 -4.39 15.77
CA LEU A 32 -4.94 -5.08 15.98
C LEU A 32 -4.02 -4.35 16.95
N GLY A 33 -4.20 -3.04 17.14
CA GLY A 33 -3.41 -2.20 18.03
C GLY A 33 -1.90 -2.34 17.76
N ASP A 34 -1.11 -2.45 18.84
CA ASP A 34 0.35 -2.49 18.74
C ASP A 34 0.95 -3.76 18.12
N LYS A 35 0.12 -4.74 17.74
CA LYS A 35 0.60 -5.94 17.03
C LYS A 35 1.02 -5.63 15.60
N VAL A 36 0.40 -4.62 14.97
CA VAL A 36 0.62 -4.27 13.58
C VAL A 36 0.86 -2.77 13.42
N ALA A 37 1.87 -2.39 12.64
CA ALA A 37 2.05 -1.04 12.11
C ALA A 37 1.62 -1.04 10.64
N LEU A 38 0.86 -0.03 10.22
CA LEU A 38 0.44 0.12 8.83
C LEU A 38 1.15 1.33 8.20
N VAL A 39 1.58 1.16 6.96
CA VAL A 39 2.10 2.24 6.11
C VAL A 39 1.25 2.29 4.86
N LEU A 40 0.43 3.35 4.71
CA LEU A 40 -0.37 3.56 3.51
C LEU A 40 0.51 4.16 2.41
N VAL A 41 0.62 3.46 1.30
CA VAL A 41 1.46 3.85 0.16
C VAL A 41 0.58 4.38 -0.95
N GLY A 42 0.74 5.65 -1.32
CA GLY A 42 -0.08 6.25 -2.38
C GLY A 42 0.03 7.76 -2.46
N ASN A 43 -0.87 8.36 -3.24
CA ASN A 43 -0.90 9.82 -3.37
C ASN A 43 -1.30 10.43 -2.03
N ARG A 44 -0.40 11.23 -1.43
CA ARG A 44 -0.53 11.71 -0.05
C ARG A 44 -1.77 12.60 0.07
N ASP A 45 -1.98 13.49 -0.90
CA ASP A 45 -3.10 14.42 -0.89
C ASP A 45 -4.43 13.66 -0.96
N LYS A 46 -4.55 12.69 -1.88
CA LYS A 46 -5.76 11.84 -1.98
C LYS A 46 -6.05 11.06 -0.69
N ILE A 47 -5.01 10.53 -0.04
CA ILE A 47 -5.15 9.80 1.23
C ILE A 47 -5.56 10.75 2.36
N THR A 48 -4.90 11.91 2.48
CA THR A 48 -5.21 12.91 3.50
C THR A 48 -6.63 13.47 3.35
N ASP A 49 -7.06 13.76 2.11
CA ASP A 49 -8.43 14.20 1.82
C ASP A 49 -9.45 13.12 2.23
N CYS A 50 -9.14 11.84 1.98
CA CYS A 50 -9.98 10.73 2.40
C CYS A 50 -10.12 10.63 3.93
N ILE A 51 -9.01 10.80 4.66
CA ILE A 51 -8.99 10.79 6.13
C ILE A 51 -9.88 11.91 6.67
N GLN A 52 -9.74 13.12 6.12
CA GLN A 52 -10.52 14.29 6.53
C GLN A 52 -12.02 14.12 6.24
N THR A 53 -12.36 13.70 5.03
CA THR A 53 -13.77 13.52 4.61
C THR A 53 -14.46 12.39 5.37
N SER A 54 -13.74 11.33 5.71
CA SER A 54 -14.23 10.22 6.54
C SER A 54 -14.20 10.51 8.03
N ARG A 55 -13.69 11.67 8.47
CA ARG A 55 -13.57 12.09 9.88
C ARG A 55 -12.84 11.06 10.75
N LEU A 56 -11.80 10.44 10.21
CA LEU A 56 -10.98 9.49 10.95
C LEU A 56 -10.03 10.25 11.87
N GLU A 57 -10.23 10.14 13.18
CA GLU A 57 -9.45 10.89 14.16
C GLU A 57 -8.15 10.16 14.48
N SER A 58 -7.02 10.90 14.44
CA SER A 58 -5.69 10.41 14.82
C SER A 58 -5.34 9.02 14.26
N PRO A 59 -5.42 8.79 12.92
CA PRO A 59 -5.15 7.49 12.34
C PRO A 59 -3.71 7.03 12.69
N PRO A 60 -3.54 5.85 13.30
CA PRO A 60 -2.26 5.40 13.84
C PRO A 60 -1.37 4.73 12.77
N PHE A 61 -1.44 5.22 11.53
CA PHE A 61 -0.68 4.68 10.40
C PHE A 61 0.10 5.79 9.69
N GLU A 62 1.25 5.41 9.12
CA GLU A 62 2.10 6.32 8.36
C GLU A 62 1.64 6.40 6.91
N ILE A 63 2.03 7.46 6.21
CA ILE A 63 1.77 7.62 4.77
C ILE A 63 3.12 7.73 4.04
N GLU A 64 3.38 6.79 3.15
CA GLU A 64 4.49 6.85 2.20
C GLU A 64 3.99 7.36 0.85
N HIS A 65 4.62 8.42 0.34
CA HIS A 65 4.12 9.08 -0.87
C HIS A 65 4.50 8.31 -2.14
N ALA A 66 3.50 7.96 -2.94
CA ALA A 66 3.64 7.39 -4.27
C ALA A 66 2.64 8.09 -5.21
N PRO A 67 3.08 9.00 -6.10
CA PRO A 67 2.19 9.84 -6.89
C PRO A 67 1.49 9.09 -8.03
N GLU A 68 1.99 7.91 -8.42
CA GLU A 68 1.46 7.12 -9.52
C GLU A 68 0.62 5.94 -8.98
N GLU A 69 -0.31 5.47 -9.79
CA GLU A 69 -1.13 4.27 -9.53
C GLU A 69 -1.18 3.41 -10.80
N VAL A 70 -1.29 2.09 -10.64
CA VAL A 70 -1.54 1.18 -11.76
C VAL A 70 -3.04 0.93 -11.85
N LEU A 71 -3.65 1.35 -12.96
CA LEU A 71 -5.09 1.19 -13.17
C LEU A 71 -5.46 -0.25 -13.52
N MET A 72 -6.71 -0.61 -13.30
CA MET A 72 -7.20 -1.98 -13.50
C MET A 72 -7.09 -2.45 -14.95
N GLU A 73 -7.26 -1.54 -15.91
CA GLU A 73 -7.22 -1.80 -17.35
C GLU A 73 -5.80 -1.80 -17.94
N GLU A 74 -4.79 -1.40 -17.15
CA GLU A 74 -3.42 -1.34 -17.64
C GLU A 74 -2.78 -2.72 -17.77
N LYS A 75 -1.94 -2.87 -18.81
CA LYS A 75 -1.07 -4.03 -18.95
C LYS A 75 -0.01 -4.00 -17.83
N PRO A 76 0.05 -5.02 -16.95
CA PRO A 76 0.86 -4.96 -15.73
C PRO A 76 2.34 -4.65 -15.93
N THR A 77 2.99 -5.38 -16.84
CA THR A 77 4.44 -5.29 -17.05
C THR A 77 4.85 -3.97 -17.70
N GLU A 78 4.01 -3.41 -18.57
CA GLU A 78 4.23 -2.11 -19.17
C GLU A 78 4.02 -0.99 -18.15
N ALA A 79 2.94 -1.08 -17.35
CA ALA A 79 2.65 -0.10 -16.31
C ALA A 79 3.79 0.00 -15.29
N LEU A 80 4.27 -1.13 -14.76
CA LEU A 80 5.36 -1.13 -13.77
C LEU A 80 6.71 -0.63 -14.34
N ARG A 81 6.96 -0.82 -15.63
CA ARG A 81 8.18 -0.28 -16.27
C ARG A 81 8.15 1.24 -16.39
N ARG A 82 6.97 1.81 -16.67
CA ARG A 82 6.78 3.26 -16.79
C ARG A 82 6.63 3.93 -15.42
N LYS A 83 5.75 3.38 -14.58
CA LYS A 83 5.31 3.95 -13.31
C LYS A 83 6.12 3.38 -12.15
N LYS A 84 7.42 3.72 -12.10
CA LYS A 84 8.34 3.24 -11.06
C LYS A 84 8.01 3.80 -9.68
N SER A 85 7.24 4.88 -9.62
CA SER A 85 6.73 5.50 -8.40
C SER A 85 5.26 5.16 -8.17
N SER A 86 4.76 4.06 -8.76
CA SER A 86 3.42 3.54 -8.45
C SER A 86 3.35 3.03 -7.02
N SER A 87 2.19 3.21 -6.39
CA SER A 87 1.92 2.76 -5.02
C SER A 87 2.36 1.31 -4.76
N ILE A 88 2.01 0.37 -5.65
CA ILE A 88 2.42 -1.03 -5.54
C ILE A 88 3.94 -1.25 -5.69
N ALA A 89 4.61 -0.49 -6.57
CA ALA A 89 6.06 -0.56 -6.75
C ALA A 89 6.79 0.00 -5.53
N VAL A 90 6.31 1.10 -4.96
CA VAL A 90 6.83 1.69 -3.73
C VAL A 90 6.62 0.76 -2.53
N ALA A 91 5.43 0.17 -2.37
CA ALA A 91 5.16 -0.80 -1.32
C ALA A 91 6.09 -2.02 -1.40
N SER A 92 6.30 -2.55 -2.62
CA SER A 92 7.23 -3.66 -2.85
C SER A 92 8.68 -3.29 -2.48
N ARG A 93 9.07 -2.03 -2.74
CA ARG A 93 10.40 -1.52 -2.36
C ARG A 93 10.57 -1.36 -0.85
N LEU A 94 9.58 -0.85 -0.14
CA LEU A 94 9.60 -0.78 1.33
C LEU A 94 9.86 -2.17 1.93
N HIS A 95 9.19 -3.19 1.41
CA HIS A 95 9.44 -4.56 1.85
C HIS A 95 10.86 -5.05 1.52
N LYS A 96 11.35 -4.78 0.30
CA LYS A 96 12.72 -5.13 -0.10
C LYS A 96 13.79 -4.46 0.78
N CYS A 97 13.55 -3.23 1.22
CA CYS A 97 14.46 -2.45 2.06
C CYS A 97 14.38 -2.82 3.54
N GLY A 98 13.39 -3.61 3.96
CA GLY A 98 13.17 -3.99 5.35
C GLY A 98 12.36 -2.97 6.16
N ASP A 99 11.82 -1.95 5.50
CA ASP A 99 10.95 -0.93 6.11
C ASP A 99 9.52 -1.47 6.32
N ALA A 100 9.15 -2.54 5.61
CA ALA A 100 7.92 -3.30 5.82
C ALA A 100 8.18 -4.81 5.85
N ASP A 101 7.41 -5.54 6.65
CA ASP A 101 7.47 -7.01 6.76
C ASP A 101 6.55 -7.71 5.74
N ALA A 102 5.54 -7.02 5.23
CA ALA A 102 4.62 -7.54 4.21
C ALA A 102 4.04 -6.40 3.36
N ILE A 103 3.47 -6.77 2.21
CA ILE A 103 2.69 -5.87 1.34
C ILE A 103 1.26 -6.37 1.16
N LEU A 104 0.31 -5.43 1.01
CA LEU A 104 -1.09 -5.71 0.66
C LEU A 104 -1.55 -4.76 -0.45
N SER A 105 -2.31 -5.27 -1.42
CA SER A 105 -2.94 -4.46 -2.46
C SER A 105 -4.22 -5.13 -2.96
N ALA A 106 -5.26 -4.32 -3.19
CA ALA A 106 -6.48 -4.70 -3.89
C ALA A 106 -6.49 -4.20 -5.35
N GLY A 107 -5.33 -3.76 -5.87
CA GLY A 107 -5.16 -3.28 -7.24
C GLY A 107 -5.03 -4.41 -8.25
N ASN A 108 -4.56 -4.06 -9.45
CA ASN A 108 -4.39 -5.00 -10.55
C ASN A 108 -3.54 -6.21 -10.13
N THR A 109 -4.13 -7.40 -10.08
CA THR A 109 -3.47 -8.65 -9.62
C THR A 109 -2.18 -8.93 -10.36
N GLY A 110 -2.16 -8.72 -11.68
CA GLY A 110 -0.97 -8.93 -12.49
C GLY A 110 0.14 -7.95 -12.11
N ALA A 111 -0.20 -6.70 -11.76
CA ALA A 111 0.77 -5.70 -11.33
C ALA A 111 1.31 -6.01 -9.93
N VAL A 112 0.48 -6.49 -9.01
CA VAL A 112 0.92 -6.94 -7.68
C VAL A 112 1.94 -8.06 -7.81
N VAL A 113 1.60 -9.12 -8.55
CA VAL A 113 2.49 -10.28 -8.74
C VAL A 113 3.76 -9.87 -9.48
N ALA A 114 3.66 -9.08 -10.55
CA ALA A 114 4.83 -8.64 -11.31
C ALA A 114 5.74 -7.73 -10.47
N SER A 115 5.18 -6.82 -9.67
CA SER A 115 5.96 -5.94 -8.79
C SER A 115 6.73 -6.74 -7.74
N ALA A 116 6.07 -7.71 -7.09
CA ALA A 116 6.70 -8.61 -6.12
C ALA A 116 7.82 -9.44 -6.78
N LEU A 117 7.57 -10.04 -7.94
CA LEU A 117 8.57 -10.85 -8.65
C LEU A 117 9.79 -10.03 -9.10
N LEU A 118 9.56 -8.83 -9.63
CA LEU A 118 10.64 -7.97 -10.15
C LEU A 118 11.47 -7.34 -9.02
N THR A 119 10.87 -7.11 -7.85
CA THR A 119 11.51 -6.38 -6.74
C THR A 119 12.07 -7.32 -5.67
N LEU A 120 11.29 -8.32 -5.27
CA LEU A 120 11.62 -9.22 -4.17
C LEU A 120 12.39 -10.45 -4.67
N GLY A 121 11.97 -10.99 -5.81
CA GLY A 121 12.44 -12.28 -6.32
C GLY A 121 11.62 -13.46 -5.77
N ARG A 122 12.09 -14.68 -6.04
CA ARG A 122 11.51 -15.91 -5.47
C ARG A 122 12.38 -16.37 -4.30
N LEU A 123 11.78 -17.14 -3.39
CA LEU A 123 12.54 -17.90 -2.41
C LEU A 123 13.45 -18.92 -3.13
N GLU A 124 14.62 -19.16 -2.54
CA GLU A 124 15.58 -20.19 -2.97
C GLU A 124 15.29 -21.55 -2.33
#